data_AF-A0A388PPQ1-F1
#
_entry.id   AF-A0A388PPQ1-F1
#
_cell.length_a   1.000
_cell.length_b   1.000
_cell.length_c   1.000
_cell.angle_alpha   90.00
_cell.angle_beta   90.00
_cell.angle_gamma   90.00
#
_symmetry.space_group_name_H-M   'P 1'
#
loop_
_entity.id
_entity.type
_entity.pdbx_description
1 polymer ?
#
loop_
_entity_poly.entity_id
_entity_poly.type
_entity_poly.pdbx_seq_one_letter_code
_entity_poly.pdbx_strand_id
1 'polypeptide(L)'
;MVYPAYLFEKDKPDSVLREGPDGVVPPKGPKPVPAFFAHSADDPYPAEGSMALAAKLKSLGGSAEVHVWSKGGHGWGASDRCLAAKEWTNVLVAWLKDRGLLTP
;
A
#
# COMPACT_ATOMS: atom_id res chain seq x y z
N MET A 1 3.27 3.62 1.22
CA MET A 1 3.53 2.66 2.31
C MET A 1 3.91 1.33 1.70
N VAL A 2 5.15 0.91 1.89
CA VAL A 2 5.61 -0.42 1.45
C VAL A 2 5.20 -1.38 2.57
N TYR A 3 4.40 -2.39 2.27
CA TYR A 3 3.88 -3.34 3.26
C TYR A 3 3.10 -2.75 4.42
N PRO A 4 1.90 -2.24 4.15
CA PRO A 4 1.02 -1.89 5.23
C PRO A 4 0.49 -3.17 5.92
N ALA A 5 1.14 -3.58 7.01
CA ALA A 5 0.58 -4.56 7.93
C ALA A 5 -0.43 -3.88 8.87
N TYR A 6 -1.30 -4.67 9.49
CA TYR A 6 -2.26 -4.20 10.51
C TYR A 6 -3.24 -3.12 10.03
N LEU A 7 -3.59 -3.11 8.73
CA LEU A 7 -4.60 -2.21 8.19
C LEU A 7 -6.01 -2.56 8.65
N PHE A 8 -6.27 -3.85 8.79
CA PHE A 8 -7.51 -4.39 9.31
C PHE A 8 -7.46 -4.51 10.83
N GLU A 9 -8.63 -4.63 11.48
CA GLU A 9 -8.68 -4.96 12.89
C GLU A 9 -7.89 -6.25 13.16
N LYS A 10 -7.15 -6.23 14.28
CA LYS A 10 -6.30 -7.35 14.67
C LYS A 10 -7.13 -8.62 14.75
N ASP A 11 -6.61 -9.70 14.15
CA ASP A 11 -7.20 -11.04 14.14
C ASP A 11 -8.43 -11.26 13.22
N LYS A 12 -8.71 -10.34 12.29
CA LYS A 12 -9.76 -10.52 11.26
C LYS A 12 -9.28 -10.08 9.86
N PRO A 13 -8.78 -11.03 9.03
CA PRO A 13 -8.31 -10.78 7.66
C PRO A 13 -9.34 -10.10 6.76
N ASP A 14 -10.63 -10.32 7.03
CA ASP A 14 -11.78 -9.79 6.27
C ASP A 14 -12.49 -8.61 6.97
N SER A 15 -11.85 -7.96 7.95
CA SER A 15 -12.48 -6.86 8.69
C SER A 15 -12.36 -5.50 7.99
N VAL A 16 -12.96 -4.49 8.61
CA VAL A 16 -12.88 -3.10 8.14
C VAL A 16 -11.50 -2.51 8.43
N LEU A 17 -11.12 -1.50 7.65
CA LEU A 17 -9.94 -0.70 7.97
C LEU A 17 -10.06 -0.14 9.39
N ARG A 18 -8.98 -0.19 10.17
CA ARG A 18 -8.96 0.36 11.52
C ARG A 18 -9.32 1.85 11.47
N GLU A 19 -10.34 2.23 12.22
CA GLU A 19 -10.78 3.62 12.42
C GLU A 19 -10.35 4.14 13.81
N GLY A 20 -10.48 5.45 14.05
CA GLY A 20 -10.08 6.10 15.30
C GLY A 20 -8.67 6.72 15.27
N PRO A 21 -8.17 7.23 16.41
CA PRO A 21 -6.89 7.95 16.49
C PRO A 21 -5.68 7.11 16.06
N ASP A 22 -5.74 5.80 16.32
CA ASP A 22 -4.73 4.80 15.94
C ASP A 22 -5.11 4.04 14.66
N GLY A 23 -6.11 4.57 13.93
CA GLY A 23 -6.60 4.02 12.68
C GLY A 23 -5.75 4.39 11.48
N VAL A 24 -6.02 3.74 10.35
CA VAL A 24 -5.29 3.93 9.09
C VAL A 24 -6.05 4.83 8.11
N VAL A 25 -7.30 5.17 8.44
CA VAL A 25 -8.15 6.07 7.67
C VAL A 25 -7.84 7.52 8.07
N PRO A 26 -7.41 8.38 7.14
CA PRO A 26 -7.18 9.79 7.44
C PRO A 26 -8.46 10.45 7.97
N PRO A 27 -8.35 11.39 8.95
CA PRO A 27 -9.50 12.13 9.43
C PRO A 27 -10.14 12.96 8.30
N LYS A 28 -11.44 13.24 8.43
CA LYS A 28 -12.13 14.15 7.50
C LYS A 28 -11.47 15.52 7.55
N GLY A 29 -11.06 16.04 6.39
CA GLY A 29 -10.37 17.33 6.31
C GLY A 29 -9.63 17.49 4.97
N PRO A 30 -8.32 17.78 4.98
CA PRO A 30 -7.57 18.00 3.74
C PRO A 30 -7.55 16.74 2.88
N LYS A 31 -7.56 16.95 1.56
CA LYS A 31 -7.44 15.88 0.56
C LYS A 31 -6.23 15.00 0.89
N PRO A 32 -6.40 13.66 0.98
CA PRO A 32 -5.29 12.78 1.27
C PRO A 32 -4.16 12.94 0.24
N VAL A 33 -2.92 12.94 0.74
CA VAL A 33 -1.74 12.91 -0.13
C VAL A 33 -1.74 11.62 -0.96
N PRO A 34 -1.19 11.64 -2.18
CA PRO A 34 -1.09 10.43 -2.97
C PRO A 34 -0.33 9.31 -2.28
N ALA A 35 -0.85 8.09 -2.40
CA ALA A 35 -0.24 6.90 -1.81
C ALA A 35 0.24 5.90 -2.86
N PHE A 36 1.27 5.16 -2.51
CA PHE A 36 1.79 4.03 -3.27
C PHE A 36 1.86 2.82 -2.34
N PHE A 37 1.38 1.67 -2.81
CA PHE A 37 1.38 0.41 -2.07
C PHE A 37 2.03 -0.69 -2.90
N ALA A 38 2.85 -1.51 -2.25
CA ALA A 38 3.47 -2.70 -2.82
C ALA A 38 3.30 -3.85 -1.81
N HIS A 39 2.75 -4.98 -2.27
CA HIS A 39 2.41 -6.13 -1.42
C HIS A 39 2.57 -7.46 -2.17
N SER A 40 2.83 -8.54 -1.44
CA SER A 40 2.72 -9.92 -1.94
C SER A 40 1.34 -10.49 -1.61
N ALA A 41 0.72 -11.22 -2.53
CA ALA A 41 -0.57 -11.89 -2.30
C ALA A 41 -0.46 -13.11 -1.37
N ASP A 42 0.73 -13.71 -1.27
CA ASP A 42 1.06 -14.81 -0.35
C ASP A 42 1.62 -14.33 0.99
N ASP A 43 1.51 -13.04 1.31
CA ASP A 43 1.87 -12.50 2.62
C ASP A 43 0.83 -12.95 3.67
N PRO A 44 1.25 -13.39 4.88
CA PRO A 44 0.34 -13.65 6.00
C PRO A 44 -0.54 -12.45 6.38
N TYR A 45 -0.10 -11.22 6.05
CA TYR A 45 -0.93 -10.02 6.14
C TYR A 45 -1.62 -9.76 4.78
N PRO A 46 -2.96 -9.78 4.71
CA PRO A 46 -3.67 -9.74 3.43
C PRO A 46 -3.41 -8.47 2.62
N ALA A 47 -3.09 -8.65 1.33
CA ALA A 47 -2.91 -7.56 0.37
C ALA A 47 -4.22 -6.75 0.15
N GLU A 48 -5.37 -7.37 0.42
CA GLU A 48 -6.71 -6.79 0.45
C GLU A 48 -6.76 -5.53 1.31
N GLY A 49 -5.98 -5.45 2.39
CA GLY A 49 -5.86 -4.23 3.19
C GLY A 49 -5.36 -3.05 2.38
N SER A 50 -4.34 -3.28 1.53
CA SER A 50 -3.77 -2.24 0.67
C SER A 50 -4.78 -1.77 -0.36
N MET A 51 -5.55 -2.70 -0.94
CA MET A 51 -6.63 -2.39 -1.89
C MET A 51 -7.78 -1.62 -1.22
N ALA A 52 -8.21 -2.05 -0.03
CA ALA A 52 -9.25 -1.38 0.74
C ALA A 52 -8.85 0.05 1.11
N LEU A 53 -7.61 0.25 1.58
CA LEU A 53 -7.11 1.57 1.92
C LEU A 53 -7.00 2.46 0.68
N ALA A 54 -6.53 1.95 -0.45
CA ALA A 54 -6.50 2.68 -1.71
C ALA A 54 -7.91 3.12 -2.14
N ALA A 55 -8.91 2.23 -2.05
CA ALA A 55 -10.30 2.54 -2.33
C ALA A 55 -10.84 3.63 -1.38
N LYS A 56 -10.51 3.55 -0.08
CA LYS A 56 -10.91 4.57 0.90
C LYS A 56 -10.27 5.93 0.60
N LEU A 57 -8.97 5.98 0.31
CA LEU A 57 -8.27 7.22 -0.05
C LEU A 57 -8.90 7.87 -1.30
N LYS A 58 -9.25 7.05 -2.30
CA LYS A 58 -9.97 7.51 -3.50
C LYS A 58 -11.34 8.09 -3.15
N SER A 59 -12.10 7.44 -2.26
CA SER A 59 -13.42 7.94 -1.83
C SER A 59 -13.36 9.29 -1.10
N LEU A 60 -12.20 9.63 -0.53
CA LEU A 60 -11.92 10.92 0.13
C LEU A 60 -11.34 11.96 -0.85
N GLY A 61 -11.36 11.71 -2.15
CA GLY A 61 -10.85 12.61 -3.18
C GLY A 61 -9.33 12.56 -3.38
N GLY A 62 -8.63 11.65 -2.70
CA GLY A 62 -7.21 11.35 -2.88
C GLY A 62 -6.93 10.46 -4.09
N SER A 63 -5.69 10.00 -4.21
CA SER A 63 -5.29 9.01 -5.24
C SER A 63 -4.33 7.99 -4.64
N ALA A 64 -4.38 6.76 -5.12
CA ALA A 64 -3.47 5.70 -4.69
C ALA A 64 -3.14 4.77 -5.87
N GLU A 65 -1.93 4.21 -5.85
CA GLU A 65 -1.50 3.12 -6.74
C GLU A 65 -1.15 1.89 -5.90
N VAL A 66 -1.54 0.70 -6.37
CA VAL A 66 -1.34 -0.57 -5.67
C VAL A 66 -0.72 -1.59 -6.63
N HIS A 67 0.41 -2.16 -6.25
CA HIS A 67 1.06 -3.29 -6.92
C HIS A 67 0.98 -4.52 -6.04
N VAL A 68 0.41 -5.60 -6.57
CA VAL A 68 0.31 -6.89 -5.88
C VAL A 68 0.99 -7.97 -6.72
N TRP A 69 2.05 -8.56 -6.18
CA TRP A 69 2.72 -9.72 -6.80
C TRP A 69 2.15 -11.01 -6.23
N SER A 70 2.00 -12.05 -7.07
CA SER A 70 1.43 -13.33 -6.64
C SER A 70 2.26 -14.04 -5.57
N LYS A 71 3.58 -13.83 -5.55
CA LYS A 71 4.51 -14.45 -4.59
C LYS A 71 5.60 -13.47 -4.14
N GLY A 72 6.01 -13.61 -2.89
CA GLY A 72 7.13 -12.88 -2.31
C GLY A 72 7.19 -12.96 -0.79
N GLY A 73 6.09 -13.35 -0.15
CA GLY A 73 5.93 -13.39 1.30
C GLY A 73 6.14 -12.02 1.95
N HIS A 74 6.31 -12.07 3.27
CA HIS A 74 6.50 -10.89 4.09
C HIS A 74 7.94 -10.35 4.07
N GLY A 75 8.05 -9.02 4.09
CA GLY A 75 9.29 -8.29 4.35
C GLY A 75 10.43 -8.58 3.38
N TRP A 76 10.26 -8.28 2.08
CA TRP A 76 11.29 -8.49 1.07
C TRP A 76 12.32 -7.36 0.96
N GLY A 77 11.98 -6.12 1.37
CA GLY A 77 12.83 -4.94 1.15
C GLY A 77 13.30 -4.76 -0.32
N ALA A 78 14.21 -3.82 -0.58
CA ALA A 78 14.89 -3.80 -1.88
C ALA A 78 15.99 -4.88 -1.87
N SER A 79 15.73 -6.03 -2.50
CA SER A 79 16.66 -7.18 -2.50
C SER A 79 16.47 -8.08 -3.73
N ASP A 80 17.34 -9.08 -3.89
CA ASP A 80 17.24 -10.06 -4.97
C ASP A 80 16.39 -11.29 -4.62
N ARG A 81 15.73 -11.30 -3.45
CA ARG A 81 15.05 -12.48 -2.89
C ARG A 81 13.90 -13.00 -3.76
N CYS A 82 13.15 -12.12 -4.41
CA CYS A 82 12.01 -12.49 -5.24
C CYS A 82 11.71 -11.38 -6.27
N LEU A 83 10.80 -11.65 -7.21
CA LEU A 83 10.41 -10.67 -8.24
C LEU A 83 9.88 -9.37 -7.62
N ALA A 84 9.02 -9.48 -6.61
CA ALA A 84 8.47 -8.31 -5.92
C ALA A 84 9.58 -7.44 -5.30
N ALA A 85 10.56 -8.06 -4.64
CA ALA A 85 11.72 -7.39 -4.03
C ALA A 85 12.58 -6.59 -5.03
N LYS A 86 12.66 -7.09 -6.27
CA LYS A 86 13.44 -6.50 -7.35
C LYS A 86 12.70 -5.37 -8.05
N GLU A 87 11.38 -5.51 -8.27
CA GLU A 87 10.65 -4.68 -9.23
C GLU A 87 9.80 -3.55 -8.62
N TRP A 88 9.16 -3.77 -7.48
CA TRP A 88 9.46 -2.89 -6.37
C TRP A 88 9.70 -1.39 -6.59
N THR A 89 10.98 -1.08 -6.53
CA THR A 89 11.54 0.27 -6.63
C THR A 89 11.43 0.81 -8.05
N ASN A 90 11.47 -0.05 -9.08
CA ASN A 90 11.30 0.37 -10.47
C ASN A 90 9.91 0.96 -10.70
N VAL A 91 8.86 0.28 -10.21
CA VAL A 91 7.49 0.80 -10.32
C VAL A 91 7.26 2.02 -9.42
N LEU A 92 7.91 2.08 -8.25
CA LEU A 92 7.89 3.30 -7.42
C LEU A 92 8.55 4.49 -8.14
N VAL A 93 9.69 4.28 -8.80
CA VAL A 93 10.37 5.32 -9.57
C VAL A 93 9.49 5.83 -10.70
N ALA A 94 8.82 4.93 -11.43
CA ALA A 94 7.86 5.31 -12.46
C ALA A 94 6.73 6.17 -11.89
N TRP A 95 6.15 5.76 -10.75
CA TRP A 95 5.11 6.52 -10.05
C TRP A 95 5.58 7.90 -9.56
N LEU A 96 6.80 8.00 -9.05
CA LEU A 96 7.37 9.28 -8.61
C LEU A 96 7.60 10.24 -9.79
N LYS A 97 8.11 9.72 -10.91
CA LYS A 97 8.32 10.50 -12.13
C LYS A 97 7.01 11.00 -12.74
N ASP A 98 5.99 10.16 -12.83
CA ASP A 98 4.65 10.53 -13.30
C ASP A 98 4.06 11.71 -12.50
N ARG A 99 4.40 11.78 -11.22
CA ARG A 99 3.94 12.84 -10.31
C ARG A 99 4.84 14.07 -10.26
N GLY A 100 5.93 14.10 -11.01
CA GLY A 100 6.92 15.16 -10.95
C GLY A 100 7.66 15.26 -9.60
N LEU A 101 7.67 14.18 -8.81
CA LEU A 101 8.35 14.11 -7.51
C LEU A 101 9.80 13.65 -7.63
N LEU A 102 10.18 13.11 -8.78
CA LEU A 102 11.55 12.74 -9.11
C LEU A 102 11.87 13.31 -10.49
N THR A 103 12.83 14.24 -10.54
CA THR A 103 13.37 14.74 -11.81
C THR A 103 14.30 13.71 -12.45
N PRO A 104 14.44 13.73 -13.79
CA PRO A 104 15.34 12.84 -14.52
C PRO A 104 16.78 12.85 -14.00
#